data_AF-A0A925ZYJ7-F1
#
_entry.id   AF-A0A925ZYJ7-F1
#
_cell.length_a   1.000
_cell.length_b   1.000
_cell.length_c   1.000
_cell.angle_alpha   90.00
_cell.angle_beta   90.00
_cell.angle_gamma   90.00
#
_symmetry.space_group_name_H-M   'P 1'
#
loop_
_entity.id
_entity.type
_entity.pdbx_description
1 polymer ?
#
loop_
_entity_poly.entity_id
_entity_poly.type
_entity_poly.pdbx_seq_one_letter_code
_entity_poly.pdbx_strand_id
1 'polypeptide(L)' 'MSGIEYAIVIRSKTRLELLVERFNTVGQARFYIERAGGDFREYEQEHERFEAALSLVQRQLAGIVKNKVVDRAFLPSFI' A
#
# COMPACT_ATOMS: atom_id res chain seq x y z
N MET A 1 7.30 33.74 3.00
CA MET A 1 7.50 32.41 3.61
C MET A 1 7.34 31.38 2.50
N SER A 2 8.37 30.59 2.22
CA SER A 2 8.27 29.51 1.22
C SER A 2 7.25 28.49 1.74
N GLY A 3 6.10 28.41 1.08
CA GLY A 3 5.06 27.45 1.42
C GLY A 3 5.49 26.04 1.00
N ILE A 4 5.04 25.02 1.73
CA ILE A 4 5.23 23.62 1.31
C ILE A 4 4.46 23.43 0.00
N GLU A 5 5.17 23.28 -1.13
CA GLU A 5 4.55 23.14 -2.45
C GLU A 5 3.96 21.74 -2.68
N TYR A 6 4.56 20.71 -2.07
CA TYR A 6 4.15 19.32 -2.24
C TYR A 6 4.43 18.48 -0.98
N ALA A 7 3.51 17.55 -0.68
CA ALA A 7 3.71 16.50 0.30
C ALA A 7 3.90 15.14 -0.38
N ILE A 8 4.90 14.37 0.06
CA ILE A 8 5.12 13.00 -0.40
C ILE A 8 4.67 12.03 0.70
N VAL A 9 3.71 11.18 0.38
CA VAL A 9 3.23 10.12 1.26
C VAL A 9 3.94 8.83 0.85
N ILE A 10 4.77 8.30 1.74
CA ILE A 10 5.53 7.08 1.48
C ILE A 10 4.76 5.90 2.07
N ARG A 11 4.45 4.89 1.24
CA ARG A 11 3.86 3.63 1.69
C ARG A 11 4.81 2.46 1.49
N SER A 12 4.57 1.37 2.22
CA SER A 12 5.16 0.07 1.89
C SER A 12 4.06 -0.83 1.33
N LYS A 13 4.46 -1.86 0.58
CA LYS A 13 3.54 -2.92 0.15
C LYS A 13 2.98 -3.66 1.37
N THR A 14 1.69 -3.93 1.33
CA THR A 14 0.98 -4.83 2.23
C THR A 14 1.42 -6.26 2.01
N ARG A 15 1.14 -7.15 2.98
CA ARG A 15 1.46 -8.57 2.81
C ARG A 15 0.76 -9.18 1.60
N LEU A 16 -0.48 -8.76 1.31
CA LEU A 16 -1.22 -9.21 0.13
C LEU A 16 -0.51 -8.80 -1.18
N GLU A 17 -0.09 -7.55 -1.30
CA GLU A 17 0.65 -7.08 -2.49
C GLU A 17 1.95 -7.85 -2.70
N LEU A 18 2.69 -8.12 -1.61
CA LEU A 18 3.92 -8.93 -1.66
C LEU A 18 3.65 -10.37 -2.09
N LEU A 19 2.53 -10.95 -1.66
CA LEU A 19 2.13 -12.30 -2.08
C LEU A 19 1.75 -12.32 -3.57
N VAL A 20 0.99 -11.34 -4.04
CA VAL A 20 0.61 -11.23 -5.47
C VAL A 20 1.83 -11.00 -6.34
N GLU A 21 2.80 -10.19 -5.89
CA GLU A 21 4.06 -10.00 -6.61
C GLU A 21 4.88 -11.30 -6.70
N ARG A 22 4.90 -12.10 -5.63
CA ARG A 22 5.60 -13.39 -5.60
C ARG A 22 4.92 -14.47 -6.44
N PHE A 23 3.59 -14.51 -6.44
CA PHE A 23 2.81 -15.59 -7.03
C PHE A 23 2.03 -15.17 -8.28
N ASN A 24 2.23 -13.95 -8.80
CA ASN A 24 1.60 -13.31 -9.96
C ASN A 24 0.09 -13.07 -9.88
N THR A 25 -0.68 -13.90 -9.16
CA THR A 25 -2.14 -13.76 -9.06
C THR A 25 -2.62 -13.94 -7.63
N VAL A 26 -3.75 -13.29 -7.30
CA VAL A 26 -4.45 -13.45 -6.02
C VAL A 26 -4.85 -14.91 -5.79
N GLY A 27 -5.29 -15.62 -6.84
CA GLY A 27 -5.65 -17.04 -6.75
C GLY A 27 -4.47 -17.94 -6.37
N GLN A 28 -3.29 -17.73 -6.97
CA GLN A 28 -2.10 -18.49 -6.64
C GLN A 28 -1.57 -18.15 -5.23
N ALA A 29 -1.63 -16.88 -4.85
CA ALA A 29 -1.31 -16.45 -3.49
C ALA A 29 -2.23 -17.09 -2.45
N ARG A 30 -3.55 -17.07 -2.70
CA ARG A 30 -4.57 -17.71 -1.84
C ARG A 30 -4.31 -19.19 -1.67
N PHE A 31 -4.14 -19.91 -2.78
CA PHE A 31 -3.85 -21.33 -2.77
C PHE A 31 -2.58 -21.67 -1.96
N TYR A 32 -1.53 -20.86 -2.09
CA TYR A 32 -0.30 -21.05 -1.32
C TYR A 32 -0.52 -20.90 0.19
N ILE A 33 -1.22 -19.84 0.62
CA ILE A 33 -1.51 -19.60 2.03
C ILE A 33 -2.41 -20.68 2.62
N GLU A 34 -3.47 -21.06 1.91
CA GLU A 34 -4.40 -22.11 2.35
C GLU A 34 -3.70 -23.47 2.45
N ARG A 35 -2.80 -23.81 1.50
CA ARG A 35 -1.99 -25.03 1.57
C ARG A 35 -0.97 -25.02 2.70
N ALA A 36 -0.50 -23.85 3.12
CA ALA A 36 0.36 -23.70 4.29
C ALA A 36 -0.42 -23.73 5.63
N GLY A 37 -1.75 -23.91 5.58
CA GLY A 37 -2.62 -23.92 6.77
C GLY A 37 -2.97 -22.53 7.30
N GLY A 38 -2.75 -21.47 6.53
CA GLY A 38 -3.10 -20.09 6.89
C GLY A 38 -4.48 -19.66 6.38
N ASP A 39 -5.02 -18.58 6.95
CA ASP A 39 -6.26 -17.93 6.50
C ASP A 39 -5.94 -16.75 5.59
N PHE A 40 -6.25 -16.88 4.29
CA PHE A 40 -6.02 -15.81 3.31
C PHE A 40 -6.81 -14.52 3.62
N ARG A 41 -7.95 -14.63 4.32
CA ARG A 41 -8.81 -13.49 4.64
C ARG A 41 -8.11 -12.48 5.56
N GLU A 42 -7.16 -12.91 6.37
CA GLU A 42 -6.37 -12.00 7.20
C GLU A 42 -5.56 -11.01 6.36
N TYR A 43 -5.04 -11.46 5.21
CA TYR A 43 -4.27 -10.65 4.27
C TYR A 43 -5.19 -9.67 3.51
N GLU A 44 -6.38 -10.13 3.11
CA GLU A 44 -7.40 -9.29 2.47
C GLU A 44 -7.86 -8.18 3.40
N GLN A 45 -8.24 -8.52 4.64
CA GLN A 45 -8.69 -7.53 5.62
C GLN A 45 -7.59 -6.54 6.03
N GLU A 46 -6.35 -7.00 6.17
CA GLU A 46 -5.21 -6.09 6.39
C GLU A 46 -5.07 -5.11 5.24
N HIS A 47 -5.10 -5.61 4.00
CA HIS A 47 -4.96 -4.78 2.80
C HIS A 47 -6.09 -3.75 2.71
N GLU A 48 -7.35 -4.17 2.90
CA GLU A 48 -8.50 -3.26 2.89
C GLU A 48 -8.40 -2.16 3.94
N ARG A 49 -8.02 -2.51 5.19
CA ARG A 49 -7.79 -1.52 6.26
C ARG A 49 -6.67 -0.55 5.91
N PHE A 50 -5.58 -1.06 5.34
CA PHE A 50 -4.45 -0.25 4.91
C PHE A 50 -4.87 0.74 3.81
N GLU A 51 -5.53 0.27 2.75
CA GLU A 51 -6.00 1.12 1.65
C GLU A 51 -7.02 2.15 2.13
N ALA A 52 -7.93 1.77 3.02
CA ALA A 52 -8.90 2.70 3.61
C ALA A 52 -8.20 3.83 4.39
N ALA A 53 -7.19 3.49 5.20
CA ALA A 53 -6.42 4.46 5.96
C ALA A 53 -5.57 5.36 5.06
N LEU A 54 -4.89 4.80 4.06
CA LEU A 54 -4.11 5.58 3.09
C LEU A 54 -5.00 6.54 2.32
N SER A 55 -6.15 6.07 1.86
CA SER A 55 -7.12 6.88 1.14
C SER A 55 -7.67 8.02 2.01
N LEU A 56 -7.91 7.78 3.31
CA LEU A 56 -8.29 8.82 4.26
C LEU A 56 -7.21 9.90 4.38
N VAL A 57 -5.94 9.50 4.55
CA VAL A 57 -4.80 10.43 4.63
C VAL A 57 -4.69 11.26 3.37
N GLN A 58 -4.76 10.64 2.18
CA GLN A 58 -4.70 11.35 0.90
C GLN A 58 -5.81 12.37 0.73
N ARG A 59 -7.06 12.00 1.08
CA ARG A 59 -8.21 12.91 1.00
C ARG A 59 -8.05 14.12 1.93
N GLN A 60 -7.61 13.89 3.16
CA GLN A 60 -7.38 14.96 4.13
C GLN A 60 -6.25 15.89 3.67
N LEU A 61 -5.14 15.33 3.17
CA LEU A 61 -4.02 16.10 2.65
C LEU A 61 -4.37 16.88 1.39
N ALA A 62 -5.20 16.33 0.50
CA ALA A 62 -5.58 16.99 -0.75
C ALA A 62 -6.30 18.33 -0.55
N GLY A 63 -6.97 18.53 0.60
CA GLY A 63 -7.58 19.80 0.98
C GLY A 63 -6.60 20.85 1.49
N ILE A 64 -5.34 20.46 1.77
CA ILE A 64 -4.32 21.31 2.40
C ILE A 64 -3.17 21.57 1.43
N VAL A 65 -2.68 20.53 0.74
CA VAL A 65 -1.48 20.57 -0.11
C VAL A 65 -1.57 19.51 -1.21
N LYS A 66 -0.97 19.81 -2.36
CA LYS A 66 -0.79 18.80 -3.41
C LYS A 66 0.04 17.65 -2.84
N ASN A 67 -0.43 16.42 -3.01
CA ASN A 67 0.25 15.25 -2.48
C ASN A 67 0.42 14.15 -3.52
N LYS A 68 1.46 13.35 -3.36
CA LYS A 68 1.74 12.17 -4.18
C LYS A 68 2.08 10.99 -3.27
N VAL A 69 1.50 9.83 -3.57
CA VAL A 69 1.90 8.58 -2.93
C VAL A 69 3.05 7.96 -3.71
N VAL A 70 4.07 7.53 -2.99
CA VAL A 70 5.24 6.84 -3.53
C VAL A 70 5.43 5.54 -2.76
N ASP A 71 5.58 4.43 -3.48
CA ASP A 71 6.02 3.19 -2.84
C ASP A 71 7.47 3.35 -2.39
N ARG A 72 7.77 2.92 -1.16
CA ARG A 72 9.11 2.97 -0.56
C ARG A 72 10.17 2.34 -1.45
N ALA A 73 9.83 1.33 -2.25
CA ALA A 73 10.76 0.72 -3.21
C ALA A 73 11.29 1.71 -4.27
N PHE A 74 10.51 2.74 -4.62
CA PHE A 74 10.91 3.76 -5.58
C PHE A 74 11.54 4.99 -4.93
N LEU A 75 11.53 5.10 -3.60
CA LEU A 75 12.08 6.25 -2.88
C LEU A 75 13.52 6.61 -3.27
N PRO A 76 14.45 5.64 -3.50
CA PRO A 76 15.80 5.96 -3.95
C PRO A 76 15.87 6.68 -5.30
N SER A 77 14.83 6.62 -6.13
CA SER A 77 14.78 7.35 -7.41
C SER A 77 14.31 8.80 -7.26
N PHE A 78 13.90 9.23 -6.07
CA PHE A 78 13.41 10.58 -5.78
C PHE A 78 14.41 11.41 -4.94
N ILE A 79 15.49 10.82 -4.44
CA ILE A 79 16.53 11.44 -3.61
C ILE A 79 17.82 11.47 -4.43
#